data_AF-A0A261S7I2-F1
#
_entry.id   AF-A0A261S7I2-F1
#
_cell.length_a   1.000
_cell.length_b   1.000
_cell.length_c   1.000
_cell.angle_alpha   90.00
_cell.angle_beta   90.00
_cell.angle_gamma   90.00
#
_symmetry.space_group_name_H-M   'P 1'
#
loop_
_entity.id
_entity.type
_entity.pdbx_description
1 polymer ?
#
loop_
_entity_poly.entity_id
_entity_poly.type
_entity_poly.pdbx_seq_one_letter_code
_entity_poly.pdbx_strand_id
1 'polypeptide(L)'
;MSLAGCSLTTGRYYTDESIASLTPGQSTMMEATRAFNAPPTAQYPQSDGTTLARWDYKLSLVTDAVYARKSTLLQFGADGRLIRLVDSDNVFLPGDSRQKLLGVYVPADTPPADVPPAMAPAPAEDAASMPIFIPGNGPADTSASDGKNATPR
;
A
#
# COMPACT_ATOMS: atom_id res chain seq x y z
N MET A 1 -4.86 -7.60 -54.54
CA MET A 1 -4.12 -6.62 -53.71
C MET A 1 -4.54 -6.79 -52.26
N SER A 2 -3.76 -7.49 -51.44
CA SER A 2 -4.00 -7.57 -49.99
C SER A 2 -3.24 -6.43 -49.32
N LEU A 3 -3.95 -5.47 -48.73
CA LEU A 3 -3.33 -4.51 -47.82
C LEU A 3 -2.93 -5.28 -46.56
N ALA A 4 -1.65 -5.60 -46.43
CA ALA A 4 -1.10 -6.07 -45.16
C ALA A 4 -1.32 -4.93 -44.14
N GLY A 5 -2.31 -5.10 -43.27
CA GLY A 5 -2.55 -4.17 -42.17
C GLY A 5 -1.36 -4.22 -41.22
N CYS A 6 -0.46 -3.25 -41.31
CA CYS A 6 0.58 -3.06 -40.29
C CYS A 6 -0.10 -2.68 -38.98
N SER A 7 -0.26 -3.65 -38.08
CA SER A 7 -0.64 -3.39 -36.70
C SER A 7 0.51 -2.64 -36.02
N LEU A 8 0.37 -1.32 -35.91
CA LEU A 8 1.40 -0.47 -35.32
C LEU A 8 1.21 -0.46 -33.81
N THR A 9 2.20 -0.99 -33.10
CA THR A 9 2.29 -0.95 -31.64
C THR A 9 3.52 -0.17 -31.20
N THR A 10 3.36 0.67 -30.16
CA THR A 10 4.46 1.40 -29.52
C THR A 10 4.48 1.06 -28.04
N GLY A 11 5.66 0.74 -27.51
CA GLY A 11 5.85 0.37 -26.12
C GLY A 11 5.23 -0.99 -25.75
N ARG A 12 5.06 -1.24 -24.46
CA ARG A 12 4.32 -2.41 -23.94
C ARG A 12 3.12 -1.97 -23.11
N TYR A 13 2.09 -2.81 -23.15
CA TYR A 13 0.91 -2.63 -22.33
C TYR A 13 1.26 -2.80 -20.85
N TYR A 14 0.71 -1.92 -20.01
CA TYR A 14 0.82 -1.98 -18.56
C TYR A 14 -0.55 -1.73 -17.91
N THR A 15 -0.74 -2.33 -16.74
CA THR A 15 -1.98 -2.24 -15.96
C THR A 15 -1.95 -1.02 -15.05
N ASP A 16 -3.12 -0.54 -14.64
CA ASP A 16 -3.20 0.59 -13.71
C ASP A 16 -2.69 0.19 -12.31
N GLU A 17 -2.88 -1.09 -11.94
CA GLU A 17 -2.32 -1.75 -10.75
C GLU A 17 -0.78 -1.64 -10.69
N SER A 18 -0.09 -1.82 -11.82
CA SER A 18 1.38 -1.74 -11.85
C SER A 18 1.87 -0.31 -11.57
N ILE A 19 1.08 0.70 -11.91
CA ILE A 19 1.38 2.10 -11.55
C ILE A 19 1.08 2.34 -10.07
N ALA A 20 -0.07 1.85 -9.58
CA ALA A 20 -0.50 2.00 -8.18
C ALA A 20 0.45 1.30 -7.18
N SER A 21 1.12 0.22 -7.61
CA SER A 21 2.13 -0.47 -6.79
C SER A 21 3.38 0.37 -6.52
N LEU A 22 3.65 1.38 -7.35
CA LEU A 22 4.78 2.27 -7.14
C LEU A 22 4.58 3.14 -5.89
N THR A 23 5.69 3.41 -5.21
CA THR A 23 5.70 4.17 -3.97
C THR A 23 6.72 5.30 -4.09
N PRO A 24 6.26 6.56 -4.05
CA PRO A 24 7.17 7.71 -4.00
C PRO A 24 8.18 7.61 -2.86
N GLY A 25 9.42 8.01 -3.12
CA GLY A 25 10.55 7.93 -2.19
C GLY A 25 11.15 6.55 -2.00
N GLN A 26 10.55 5.49 -2.56
CA GLN A 26 11.08 4.12 -2.47
C GLN A 26 11.33 3.50 -3.84
N SER A 27 10.33 3.57 -4.72
CA SER A 27 10.42 2.92 -6.03
C SER A 27 11.50 3.54 -6.89
N THR A 28 12.29 2.70 -7.54
CA THR A 28 13.36 3.13 -8.45
C THR A 28 12.95 3.02 -9.91
N MET A 29 13.73 3.61 -10.83
CA MET A 29 13.50 3.46 -12.27
C MET A 29 13.54 2.00 -12.74
N MET A 30 14.39 1.17 -12.11
CA MET A 30 14.46 -0.26 -12.40
C MET A 30 13.18 -0.99 -11.94
N GLU A 31 12.64 -0.65 -10.77
CA GLU A 31 11.37 -1.19 -10.30
C GLU A 31 10.20 -0.75 -11.16
N ALA A 32 10.15 0.52 -11.60
CA ALA A 32 9.14 0.99 -12.54
C ALA A 32 9.22 0.24 -13.88
N THR A 33 10.43 0.02 -14.40
CA THR A 33 10.67 -0.77 -15.61
C THR A 33 10.18 -2.21 -15.44
N ARG A 34 10.38 -2.81 -14.26
CA ARG A 34 9.89 -4.16 -13.94
C ARG A 34 8.37 -4.18 -13.81
N ALA A 35 7.77 -3.19 -13.14
CA ALA A 35 6.32 -3.07 -12.95
C ALA A 35 5.59 -2.90 -14.29
N PHE A 36 6.13 -2.08 -15.19
CA PHE A 36 5.57 -1.88 -16.54
C PHE A 36 6.03 -2.94 -17.55
N ASN A 37 6.88 -3.88 -17.11
CA ASN A 37 7.48 -4.92 -17.94
C ASN A 37 8.11 -4.38 -19.24
N ALA A 38 8.60 -3.14 -19.21
CA ALA A 38 9.19 -2.45 -20.34
C ALA A 38 10.03 -1.24 -19.92
N PRO A 39 11.11 -0.94 -20.66
CA PRO A 39 11.85 0.30 -20.47
C PRO A 39 10.98 1.51 -20.87
N PRO A 40 11.30 2.71 -20.37
CA PRO A 40 10.61 3.93 -20.76
C PRO A 40 10.78 4.19 -22.26
N THR A 41 9.71 4.66 -22.91
CA THR A 41 9.70 5.09 -24.32
C THR A 41 10.52 6.36 -24.53
N ALA A 42 10.61 7.22 -23.52
CA ALA A 42 11.48 8.39 -23.53
C ALA A 42 11.96 8.74 -22.12
N GLN A 43 13.15 9.34 -22.04
CA GLN A 43 13.70 9.89 -20.81
C GLN A 43 14.16 11.33 -21.07
N TYR A 44 13.80 12.24 -20.16
CA TYR A 44 14.11 13.66 -20.24
C TYR A 44 14.89 14.06 -18.98
N PRO A 45 16.23 14.08 -19.04
CA PRO A 45 17.03 14.60 -17.95
C PRO A 45 16.73 16.10 -17.75
N GLN A 46 16.61 16.54 -16.51
CA GLN A 46 16.32 17.92 -16.13
C GLN A 46 17.57 18.59 -15.54
N SER A 47 17.64 19.91 -15.61
CA SER A 47 18.79 20.69 -15.12
C SER A 47 18.94 20.68 -13.59
N ASP A 48 17.89 20.32 -12.85
CA ASP A 48 17.87 20.16 -11.40
C ASP A 48 18.40 18.79 -10.93
N GLY A 49 18.85 17.95 -11.86
CA GLY A 49 19.32 16.59 -11.60
C GLY A 49 18.19 15.56 -11.53
N THR A 50 16.92 15.97 -11.65
CA THR A 50 15.81 15.03 -11.77
C THR A 50 15.74 14.45 -13.19
N THR A 51 15.09 13.30 -13.34
CA THR A 51 14.86 12.68 -14.65
C THR A 51 13.39 12.36 -14.80
N LEU A 52 12.77 12.86 -15.87
CA LEU A 52 11.42 12.46 -16.24
C LEU A 52 11.49 11.24 -17.15
N ALA A 53 10.81 10.16 -16.80
CA ALA A 53 10.71 8.99 -17.66
C ALA A 53 9.27 8.76 -18.07
N ARG A 54 9.08 8.50 -19.35
CA ARG A 54 7.79 8.38 -20.01
C ARG A 54 7.59 6.95 -20.49
N TRP A 55 6.39 6.42 -20.27
CA TRP A 55 5.94 5.15 -20.83
C TRP A 55 4.70 5.39 -21.66
N ASP A 56 4.84 5.30 -22.97
CA ASP A 56 3.74 5.32 -23.92
C ASP A 56 3.40 3.91 -24.38
N TYR A 57 2.12 3.58 -24.30
CA TYR A 57 1.53 2.45 -24.98
C TYR A 57 0.58 2.95 -26.06
N LYS A 58 0.78 2.53 -27.31
CA LYS A 58 -0.14 2.81 -28.41
C LYS A 58 -0.38 1.54 -29.19
N LEU A 59 -1.65 1.26 -29.47
CA LEU A 59 -2.12 0.16 -30.31
C LEU A 59 -3.10 0.72 -31.33
N SER A 60 -2.87 0.43 -32.60
CA SER A 60 -3.76 0.84 -33.70
C SER A 60 -4.07 -0.36 -34.59
N LEU A 61 -5.35 -0.72 -34.70
CA LEU A 61 -5.88 -1.72 -35.62
C LEU A 61 -7.00 -1.12 -36.46
N VAL A 62 -7.01 -1.46 -37.75
CA VAL A 62 -8.00 -1.16 -38.79
C VAL A 62 -8.14 -2.47 -39.58
N THR A 63 -9.25 -2.85 -40.21
CA THR A 63 -10.28 -2.07 -40.93
C THR A 63 -11.67 -2.05 -40.28
N ASP A 64 -11.82 -2.53 -39.03
CA ASP A 64 -13.03 -2.37 -38.20
C ASP A 64 -12.67 -2.01 -36.72
N ALA A 65 -11.59 -1.24 -36.61
CA ALA A 65 -11.07 -0.42 -35.50
C ALA A 65 -10.82 -1.03 -34.09
N VAL A 66 -9.56 -1.09 -33.66
CA VAL A 66 -9.21 -1.01 -32.23
C VAL A 66 -8.08 -0.01 -32.03
N TYR A 67 -8.37 1.06 -31.28
CA TYR A 67 -7.40 2.08 -30.86
C TYR A 67 -7.29 2.08 -29.35
N ALA A 68 -6.08 1.89 -28.84
CA ALA A 68 -5.78 2.07 -27.42
C ALA A 68 -4.53 2.93 -27.27
N ARG A 69 -4.60 3.91 -26.38
CA ARG A 69 -3.44 4.71 -25.97
C ARG A 69 -3.41 4.79 -24.45
N LYS A 70 -2.22 4.74 -23.88
CA LYS A 70 -1.96 5.08 -22.48
C LYS A 70 -0.62 5.78 -22.41
N SER A 71 -0.49 6.84 -21.64
CA SER A 71 0.82 7.40 -21.33
C SER A 71 0.96 7.73 -19.86
N THR A 72 2.14 7.49 -19.31
CA THR A 72 2.47 7.78 -17.92
C THR A 72 3.82 8.48 -17.88
N LEU A 73 3.89 9.60 -17.17
CA LEU A 73 5.12 10.37 -16.98
C LEU A 73 5.47 10.38 -15.49
N LEU A 74 6.60 9.76 -15.15
CA LEU A 74 7.11 9.68 -13.78
C LEU A 74 8.33 10.58 -13.64
N GLN A 75 8.46 11.24 -12.50
CA GLN A 75 9.65 12.02 -12.13
C GLN A 75 10.49 11.23 -11.13
N PHE A 76 11.77 11.08 -11.43
CA PHE A 76 12.77 10.47 -10.56
C PHE A 76 13.75 11.53 -10.07
N GLY A 77 14.16 11.42 -8.80
CA GLY A 77 15.17 12.29 -8.21
C GLY A 77 16.58 11.98 -8.70
N ALA A 78 17.53 12.85 -8.36
CA ALA A 78 18.95 12.65 -8.64
C ALA A 78 19.50 11.38 -7.96
N ASP A 79 18.85 10.94 -6.88
CA ASP A 79 19.10 9.69 -6.16
C ASP A 79 18.49 8.44 -6.85
N GLY A 80 17.74 8.63 -7.94
CA GLY A 80 17.14 7.56 -8.74
C GLY A 80 15.81 7.02 -8.21
N ARG A 81 15.26 7.59 -7.12
CA ARG A 81 13.95 7.21 -6.58
C ARG A 81 12.83 8.04 -7.19
N LEU A 82 11.64 7.45 -7.24
CA LEU A 82 10.42 8.06 -7.74
C LEU A 82 10.03 9.21 -6.81
N ILE A 83 9.94 10.43 -7.35
CA ILE A 83 9.42 11.58 -6.62
C ILE A 83 7.90 11.60 -6.72
N ARG A 84 7.37 11.47 -7.94
CA ARG A 84 5.92 11.54 -8.19
C ARG A 84 5.56 11.08 -9.60
N LEU A 85 4.27 10.77 -9.78
CA LEU A 85 3.59 10.76 -11.06
C LEU A 85 3.30 12.20 -11.46
N VAL A 86 3.85 12.65 -12.59
CA VAL A 86 3.68 14.02 -13.10
C VAL A 86 2.42 14.12 -13.94
N ASP A 87 2.24 13.16 -14.85
CA ASP A 87 1.13 13.15 -15.80
C ASP A 87 0.71 11.71 -16.11
N SER A 88 -0.59 11.52 -16.34
CA SER A 88 -1.16 10.25 -16.80
C SER A 88 -2.34 10.49 -17.74
N ASP A 89 -2.32 9.78 -18.86
CA ASP A 89 -3.31 9.89 -19.94
C ASP A 89 -3.90 8.51 -20.21
N ASN A 90 -5.24 8.41 -20.18
CA ASN A 90 -5.99 7.15 -20.36
C ASN A 90 -5.58 6.03 -19.36
N VAL A 91 -5.21 6.43 -18.14
CA VAL A 91 -4.89 5.53 -17.03
C VAL A 91 -5.98 5.66 -15.97
N PHE A 92 -6.60 4.54 -15.60
CA PHE A 92 -7.64 4.48 -14.57
C PHE A 92 -7.02 4.16 -13.22
N LEU A 93 -6.50 5.19 -12.55
CA LEU A 93 -6.02 5.08 -11.17
C LEU A 93 -7.17 5.37 -10.19
N PRO A 94 -7.34 4.53 -9.14
CA PRO A 94 -8.19 4.88 -7.99
C PRO A 94 -7.74 6.20 -7.35
N GLY A 95 -8.67 6.96 -6.77
CA GLY A 95 -8.41 8.28 -6.19
C GLY A 95 -7.26 8.27 -5.17
N ASP A 96 -7.28 7.30 -4.25
CA ASP A 96 -6.25 7.11 -3.23
C ASP A 96 -4.86 6.81 -3.83
N SER A 97 -4.79 5.94 -4.84
CA SER A 97 -3.53 5.62 -5.54
C SER A 97 -2.99 6.82 -6.31
N ARG A 98 -3.87 7.63 -6.92
CA ARG A 98 -3.47 8.85 -7.61
C ARG A 98 -2.91 9.86 -6.62
N GLN A 99 -3.59 10.10 -5.49
CA GLN A 99 -3.10 10.99 -4.44
C GLN A 99 -1.75 10.55 -3.88
N LYS A 100 -1.57 9.23 -3.70
CA LYS A 100 -0.28 8.61 -3.36
C LYS A 100 0.81 9.00 -4.32
N LEU A 101 0.61 8.74 -5.60
CA LEU A 101 1.63 8.96 -6.60
C LEU A 101 1.88 10.43 -6.91
N LEU A 102 0.91 11.32 -6.67
CA LEU A 102 1.10 12.77 -6.79
C LEU A 102 1.94 13.37 -5.66
N GLY A 103 2.32 12.57 -4.65
CA GLY A 103 3.04 13.06 -3.47
C GLY A 103 2.15 13.85 -2.49
N VAL A 104 0.83 13.77 -2.65
CA VAL A 104 -0.16 14.41 -1.75
C VAL A 104 -0.54 13.47 -0.59
N TYR A 105 -0.24 12.19 -0.72
CA TYR A 105 -0.51 11.21 0.33
C TYR A 105 0.49 11.34 1.47
N VAL A 106 0.02 11.95 2.55
CA VAL A 106 0.51 11.67 3.89
C VAL A 106 -0.03 10.29 4.25
N PRO A 107 0.81 9.28 4.56
CA PRO A 107 0.32 8.03 5.11
C PRO A 107 -0.51 8.35 6.35
N ALA A 108 -1.76 7.87 6.40
CA ALA A 108 -2.61 7.99 7.58
C ALA A 108 -1.98 7.37 8.85
N ASP A 109 -0.92 6.58 8.68
CA ASP A 109 -0.16 5.89 9.71
C ASP A 109 1.22 6.52 10.02
N THR A 110 1.43 7.79 9.68
CA THR A 110 2.46 8.56 10.38
C THR A 110 1.76 9.30 11.51
N PRO A 111 1.65 8.73 12.72
CA PRO A 111 1.28 9.54 13.86
C PRO A 111 2.25 10.73 13.89
N PRO A 112 1.77 11.97 14.10
CA PRO A 112 2.65 13.09 14.34
C PRO A 112 3.69 12.65 15.37
N ALA A 113 4.99 12.84 15.10
CA ALA A 113 6.05 12.51 16.04
C ALA A 113 5.98 13.33 17.36
N ASP A 114 4.91 14.12 17.53
CA ASP A 114 4.65 15.02 18.64
C ASP A 114 3.31 14.74 19.37
N VAL A 115 2.56 13.68 19.01
CA VAL A 115 1.51 13.21 19.94
C VAL A 115 2.18 12.40 21.05
N PRO A 116 2.13 12.84 22.32
CA PRO A 116 2.53 11.97 23.42
C PRO A 116 1.72 10.67 23.34
N PRO A 117 2.32 9.51 23.64
CA PRO A 117 1.61 8.24 23.55
C PRO A 117 0.31 8.35 24.35
N ALA A 118 -0.82 8.29 23.64
CA ALA A 118 -2.10 8.10 24.28
C ALA A 118 -1.97 6.77 25.04
N MET A 119 -1.90 6.90 26.36
CA MET A 119 -1.87 5.79 27.29
C MET A 119 -2.96 4.80 26.86
N ALA A 120 -2.54 3.60 26.45
CA ALA A 120 -3.47 2.53 26.17
C ALA A 120 -4.45 2.44 27.33
N PRO A 121 -5.77 2.31 27.09
CA PRO A 121 -6.66 1.93 28.18
C PRO A 121 -6.11 0.62 28.74
N ALA A 122 -5.85 0.62 30.06
CA ALA A 122 -5.38 -0.53 30.79
C ALA A 122 -6.22 -1.76 30.42
N PRO A 123 -5.62 -2.97 30.36
CA PRO A 123 -6.41 -4.19 30.19
C PRO A 123 -7.52 -4.18 31.24
N ALA A 124 -8.76 -4.41 30.80
CA ALA A 124 -9.92 -4.49 31.66
C ALA A 124 -9.57 -5.40 32.84
N GLU A 125 -9.50 -4.79 34.02
CA GLU A 125 -9.25 -5.50 35.27
C GLU A 125 -10.40 -6.50 35.42
N ASP A 126 -10.02 -7.77 35.40
CA ASP A 126 -10.87 -8.93 35.57
C ASP A 126 -11.77 -8.74 36.80
N ALA A 127 -13.07 -8.57 36.54
CA ALA A 127 -14.10 -8.37 37.54
C ALA A 127 -14.44 -9.68 38.31
N ALA A 128 -13.44 -10.53 38.62
CA ALA A 128 -13.63 -11.80 39.32
C ALA A 128 -12.77 -11.93 40.60
N SER A 129 -12.46 -10.82 41.27
CA SER A 129 -11.89 -10.86 42.64
C SER A 129 -12.40 -9.73 43.52
N MET A 130 -13.72 -9.68 43.69
CA MET A 130 -14.31 -8.97 44.84
C MET A 130 -14.81 -10.02 45.84
N PRO A 131 -14.18 -10.16 47.02
CA PRO A 131 -14.67 -11.07 48.03
C PRO A 131 -16.03 -10.57 48.52
N ILE A 132 -17.07 -11.40 48.39
CA ILE A 132 -18.36 -11.17 49.00
C ILE A 132 -18.17 -11.09 50.52
N PHE A 133 -18.32 -9.89 51.06
CA PHE A 133 -18.33 -9.62 52.50
C PHE A 133 -19.76 -9.84 52.98
N ILE A 134 -20.02 -10.92 53.73
CA ILE A 134 -21.30 -11.16 54.41
C ILE A 134 -21.16 -10.63 55.84
N PRO A 135 -21.79 -9.50 56.20
CA PRO A 135 -21.80 -9.05 57.58
C PRO A 135 -22.89 -9.79 58.36
N GLY A 136 -22.46 -10.61 59.32
CA GLY A 136 -23.31 -11.06 60.42
C GLY A 136 -23.64 -12.55 60.39
N ASN A 137 -22.94 -13.33 61.23
CA ASN A 137 -23.63 -14.31 62.05
C ASN A 137 -22.82 -14.61 63.32
N GLY A 138 -23.53 -14.63 64.46
CA GLY A 138 -23.02 -15.11 65.75
C GLY A 138 -22.75 -16.63 65.73
N PRO A 139 -22.22 -17.18 66.84
CA PRO A 139 -21.38 -18.38 66.82
C PRO A 139 -22.17 -19.69 66.95
N ALA A 140 -21.41 -20.79 66.85
CA ALA A 140 -21.75 -22.23 66.97
C ALA A 140 -22.12 -22.90 65.63
N ASP A 141 -21.55 -24.02 65.19
CA ASP A 141 -20.67 -25.02 65.81
C ASP A 141 -20.00 -25.87 64.69
N THR A 142 -18.71 -26.19 64.88
CA THR A 142 -18.10 -27.53 64.78
C THR A 142 -18.10 -28.36 63.47
N SER A 143 -16.85 -28.76 63.10
CA SER A 143 -16.40 -29.98 62.38
C SER A 143 -16.65 -30.11 60.87
N ALA A 144 -15.78 -30.72 60.06
CA ALA A 144 -14.45 -31.34 60.22
C ALA A 144 -13.86 -31.61 58.82
N SER A 145 -12.52 -31.70 58.78
CA SER A 145 -11.63 -32.55 57.96
C SER A 145 -12.15 -33.20 56.67
N ASP A 146 -11.38 -33.15 55.58
CA ASP A 146 -10.24 -34.06 55.36
C ASP A 146 -9.68 -33.84 53.93
N GLY A 147 -8.38 -33.55 53.85
CA GLY A 147 -7.65 -33.54 52.58
C GLY A 147 -7.18 -34.95 52.24
N LYS A 148 -7.21 -35.33 50.96
CA LYS A 148 -6.52 -36.55 50.54
C LYS A 148 -5.90 -36.42 49.16
N ASN A 149 -4.59 -36.24 49.17
CA ASN A 149 -3.70 -36.52 48.05
C ASN A 149 -2.98 -37.85 48.39
N ALA A 150 -3.06 -38.85 47.50
CA ALA A 150 -2.03 -39.87 47.21
C ALA A 150 -2.64 -41.15 46.59
N THR A 151 -2.08 -41.52 45.44
CA THR A 151 -2.31 -42.72 44.62
C THR A 151 -1.46 -43.92 45.13
N PRO A 152 -1.38 -45.07 44.41
CA PRO A 152 -1.78 -46.40 44.87
C PRO A 152 -0.61 -47.27 45.40
N ARG A 153 -0.95 -48.45 45.94
CA ARG A 153 -0.13 -49.65 45.85
C ARG A 153 -1.00 -50.89 45.78
#